data_AF-A0A1G6XNA6-F1
#
_entry.id   AF-A0A1G6XNA6-F1
#
_cell.length_a   1.000
_cell.length_b   1.000
_cell.length_c   1.000
_cell.angle_alpha   90.00
_cell.angle_beta   90.00
_cell.angle_gamma   90.00
#
_symmetry.space_group_name_H-M   'P 1'
#
loop_
_entity.id
_entity.type
_entity.pdbx_description
1 polymer ?
#
loop_
_entity_poly.entity_id
_entity_poly.type
_entity_poly.pdbx_seq_one_letter_code
_entity_poly.pdbx_strand_id
1 'polypeptide(L)'
;MGTETHDSLDFRPGGENPPETLPMPAPASALPARGPPTIIPIVAIGASAGGLEAASRLFEALPANLGMAFILVQHLDPNHPT
;
A
#
# COMPACT_ATOMS: atom_id res chain seq x y z
N MET A 1 -34.86 -54.96 -56.49
CA MET A 1 -34.57 -55.78 -55.30
C MET A 1 -33.07 -56.04 -55.30
N GLY A 2 -32.33 -55.59 -54.29
CA GLY A 2 -30.85 -55.55 -54.25
C GLY A 2 -30.39 -54.11 -53.99
N THR A 3 -30.29 -53.67 -52.74
CA THR A 3 -29.10 -53.70 -51.86
C THR A 3 -27.94 -52.88 -52.41
N GLU A 4 -27.72 -51.69 -51.84
CA GLU A 4 -26.38 -51.16 -51.60
C GLU A 4 -26.43 -50.07 -50.52
N THR A 5 -25.69 -50.37 -49.45
CA THR A 5 -25.33 -49.61 -48.27
C THR A 5 -24.52 -48.36 -48.61
N HIS A 6 -24.85 -47.22 -48.03
CA HIS A 6 -23.94 -46.08 -47.80
C HIS A 6 -24.42 -45.41 -46.51
N ASP A 7 -23.80 -45.74 -45.38
CA ASP A 7 -22.57 -45.15 -44.82
C ASP A 7 -22.97 -44.18 -43.71
N SER A 8 -22.74 -44.64 -42.49
CA SER A 8 -23.04 -43.98 -41.24
C SER A 8 -22.06 -42.83 -41.03
N LEU A 9 -22.45 -41.62 -41.40
CA LEU A 9 -21.83 -40.41 -40.87
C LEU A 9 -22.77 -39.78 -39.85
N ASP A 10 -22.52 -40.19 -38.61
CA ASP A 10 -23.02 -39.63 -37.36
C ASP A 10 -22.65 -38.13 -37.31
N PHE A 11 -23.55 -37.29 -37.83
CA PHE A 11 -23.42 -35.85 -37.75
C PHE A 11 -23.71 -35.45 -36.30
N ARG A 12 -22.66 -35.38 -35.47
CA ARG A 12 -22.70 -34.74 -34.16
C ARG A 12 -22.64 -33.23 -34.39
N PRO A 13 -23.73 -32.46 -34.21
CA PRO A 13 -23.61 -31.01 -34.22
C PRO A 13 -22.66 -30.63 -33.09
N GLY A 14 -21.54 -30.00 -33.45
CA GLY A 14 -20.54 -29.54 -32.51
C GLY A 14 -21.19 -28.66 -31.44
N GLY A 15 -20.97 -29.01 -30.17
CA GLY A 15 -21.27 -28.12 -29.08
C GLY A 15 -20.34 -26.92 -29.16
N GLU A 16 -20.82 -25.83 -29.74
CA GLU A 16 -20.23 -24.52 -29.52
C GLU A 16 -20.48 -24.15 -28.05
N ASN A 17 -19.43 -24.27 -27.24
CA ASN A 17 -19.46 -23.72 -25.89
C ASN A 17 -19.73 -22.21 -26.00
N PRO A 18 -20.58 -21.63 -25.14
CA PRO A 18 -20.75 -20.18 -25.11
C PRO A 18 -19.38 -19.53 -24.91
N PRO A 19 -19.15 -18.31 -25.42
CA PRO A 19 -17.89 -17.63 -25.19
C PRO A 19 -17.66 -17.57 -23.68
N GLU A 20 -16.57 -18.18 -23.22
CA GLU A 20 -16.16 -18.15 -21.82
C GLU A 20 -16.10 -16.68 -21.44
N THR A 21 -17.08 -16.22 -20.65
CA THR A 21 -17.12 -14.86 -20.15
C THR A 21 -15.95 -14.73 -19.19
N LEU A 22 -14.78 -14.35 -19.71
CA LEU A 22 -13.65 -13.98 -18.88
C LEU A 22 -14.17 -12.92 -17.90
N PRO A 23 -14.07 -13.15 -16.58
CA PRO A 23 -14.54 -12.17 -15.63
C PRO A 23 -13.82 -10.86 -15.95
N MET A 24 -14.59 -9.82 -16.26
CA MET A 24 -14.04 -8.48 -16.38
C MET A 24 -13.17 -8.23 -15.14
N PRO A 25 -11.96 -7.68 -15.28
CA PRO A 25 -11.21 -7.27 -14.11
C PRO A 25 -12.11 -6.32 -13.31
N ALA A 26 -12.42 -6.71 -12.07
CA ALA A 26 -13.11 -5.84 -11.14
C ALA A 26 -12.40 -4.47 -11.14
N PRO A 27 -13.14 -3.34 -11.08
CA PRO A 27 -12.51 -2.03 -11.09
C PRO A 27 -11.41 -2.03 -10.03
N ALA A 28 -10.17 -1.73 -10.48
CA ALA A 28 -8.99 -1.71 -9.64
C ALA A 28 -9.33 -0.95 -8.35
N SER A 29 -9.25 -1.68 -7.24
CA SER A 29 -9.61 -1.27 -5.88
C SER A 29 -9.65 0.24 -5.74
N ALA A 30 -10.86 0.79 -5.53
CA ALA A 30 -11.00 2.17 -5.10
C ALA A 30 -9.97 2.45 -3.99
N LEU A 31 -9.11 3.45 -4.20
CA LEU A 31 -8.19 3.91 -3.17
C LEU A 31 -9.02 4.15 -1.90
N PRO A 32 -8.63 3.63 -0.73
CA PRO A 32 -9.45 3.71 0.47
C PRO A 32 -9.84 5.16 0.68
N ALA A 33 -11.14 5.44 0.83
CA ALA A 33 -11.66 6.78 1.01
C ALA A 33 -10.82 7.45 2.11
N ARG A 34 -10.25 8.63 1.81
CA ARG A 34 -9.40 9.31 2.78
C ARG A 34 -10.31 9.67 3.95
N GLY A 35 -10.02 9.10 5.12
CA GLY A 35 -10.74 9.42 6.35
C GLY A 35 -10.70 10.93 6.62
N PRO A 36 -11.51 11.43 7.56
CA PRO A 36 -11.50 12.84 7.92
C PRO A 36 -10.05 13.28 8.22
N PRO A 37 -9.67 14.52 7.82
CA PRO A 37 -8.30 14.99 8.01
C PRO A 37 -7.95 14.90 9.49
N THR A 38 -6.97 14.06 9.82
CA THR A 38 -6.44 13.95 11.18
C THR A 38 -5.46 15.09 11.39
N ILE A 39 -5.71 15.94 12.38
CA ILE A 39 -4.77 16.99 12.77
C ILE A 39 -3.67 16.34 13.61
N ILE A 40 -2.43 16.36 13.12
CA ILE A 40 -1.25 15.89 13.86
C ILE A 40 -0.50 17.13 14.34
N PRO A 41 -0.40 17.37 15.66
CA PRO A 41 0.40 18.46 16.19
C PRO A 41 1.89 18.27 15.85
N ILE A 42 2.57 19.36 15.51
CA ILE A 42 4.00 19.38 15.21
C ILE A 42 4.73 20.18 16.29
N VAL A 43 5.74 19.56 16.90
CA VAL A 43 6.63 20.21 17.87
C VAL A 43 8.02 20.38 17.26
N ALA A 44 8.45 21.62 17.08
CA ALA A 44 9.78 21.95 16.61
C ALA A 44 10.71 22.26 17.79
N ILE A 45 11.89 21.63 17.83
CA ILE A 45 12.90 21.76 18.86
C ILE A 45 14.17 22.30 18.21
N GLY A 46 14.68 23.43 18.69
CA GLY A 46 15.97 23.99 18.30
C GLY A 46 17.04 23.67 19.34
N ALA A 47 18.21 23.23 18.91
CA ALA A 47 19.26 22.73 19.78
C ALA A 47 20.66 23.12 19.27
N SER A 48 21.63 23.27 20.18
CA SER A 48 23.03 23.62 19.89
C SER A 48 23.97 22.85 20.84
N ALA A 49 24.94 23.48 21.51
CA ALA A 49 25.82 22.82 22.48
C ALA A 49 25.01 22.12 23.61
N GLY A 50 25.26 20.82 23.81
CA GLY A 50 24.53 19.99 24.78
C GLY A 50 23.08 19.64 24.40
N GLY A 51 22.64 20.08 23.22
CA GLY A 51 21.27 19.95 22.76
C GLY A 51 20.80 18.51 22.51
N LEU A 52 21.70 17.65 22.01
CA LEU A 52 21.40 16.25 21.74
C LEU A 52 21.14 15.44 23.02
N GLU A 53 21.95 15.67 24.06
CA GLU A 53 21.79 15.04 25.37
C GLU A 53 20.46 15.48 26.02
N ALA A 54 20.13 16.78 25.93
CA ALA A 54 18.86 17.30 26.42
C ALA A 54 17.65 16.74 25.65
N ALA A 55 17.75 16.63 24.32
CA ALA A 55 16.70 16.04 23.49
C ALA A 55 16.50 14.56 23.82
N SER A 56 17.57 13.81 24.07
CA SER A 56 17.49 12.39 24.46
C SER A 56 16.71 12.23 25.77
N ARG A 57 17.05 12.99 26.81
CA ARG A 57 16.34 12.99 28.09
C ARG A 57 14.87 13.39 27.96
N LEU A 58 14.58 14.34 27.07
CA LEU A 58 13.21 14.73 26.77
C LEU A 58 12.43 13.55 26.18
N PHE A 59 12.97 12.87 25.15
CA PHE A 59 12.28 11.75 24.51
C PHE A 59 12.15 10.52 25.41
N GLU A 60 13.11 10.27 26.30
CA GLU A 60 13.02 9.22 27.32
C GLU A 60 11.90 9.46 28.34
N ALA A 61 11.63 10.72 28.67
CA ALA A 61 10.58 11.10 29.61
C ALA A 61 9.17 11.11 28.98
N LEU A 62 9.09 11.03 27.65
CA LEU A 62 7.84 11.11 26.92
C LEU A 62 7.20 9.72 26.70
N PRO A 63 5.87 9.59 26.80
CA PRO A 63 5.20 8.34 26.45
C PRO A 63 5.30 8.07 24.95
N ALA A 64 5.41 6.80 24.57
CA ALA A 64 5.63 6.39 23.18
C ALA A 64 4.48 6.76 22.21
N ASN A 65 3.27 6.99 22.72
CA ASN A 65 2.10 7.30 21.91
C ASN A 65 1.48 8.65 22.28
N LEU A 66 2.08 9.73 21.78
CA LEU A 66 1.59 11.09 21.96
C LEU A 66 0.68 11.57 20.81
N GLY A 67 0.67 10.87 19.67
CA GLY A 67 -0.10 11.29 18.50
C GLY A 67 0.40 12.60 17.86
N MET A 68 1.69 12.92 18.01
CA MET A 68 2.31 14.14 17.51
C MET A 68 3.66 13.86 16.85
N ALA A 69 4.05 14.73 15.93
CA ALA A 69 5.32 14.66 15.23
C ALA A 69 6.33 15.64 15.85
N PHE A 70 7.60 15.22 15.92
CA PHE A 70 8.70 16.04 16.41
C PHE A 70 9.69 16.36 15.30
N ILE A 71 10.15 17.60 15.25
CA ILE A 71 11.24 18.06 14.37
C ILE A 71 12.36 18.58 15.26
N LEU A 72 13.54 17.99 15.21
CA LEU A 72 14.74 18.46 15.92
C LEU A 72 15.70 19.11 14.93
N VAL A 73 15.97 20.40 15.11
CA VAL A 73 16.99 21.14 14.37
C VAL A 73 18.19 21.35 15.29
N GLN A 74 19.21 20.53 15.09
CA GLN A 74 20.45 20.59 15.85
C GLN A 74 21.49 21.38 15.06
N HIS A 75 21.97 22.48 15.63
CA HIS A 75 23.16 23.18 15.15
C HIS A 75 24.38 22.37 15.61
N LEU A 76 25.04 21.70 14.66
CA LEU A 76 26.28 20.95 14.91
C LEU A 76 27.47 21.82 14.53
N ASP A 77 28.52 21.78 15.37
CA ASP A 77 29.83 22.30 14.98
C ASP A 77 30.42 21.38 13.90
N PRO A 78 30.78 21.90 12.70
CA PRO A 78 31.33 21.09 11.62
C PRO A 78 32.69 20.43 11.96
N ASN A 79 33.37 20.87 13.03
CA ASN A 79 34.67 20.35 13.44
C ASN A 79 34.59 19.33 14.60
N HIS A 80 33.39 18.85 14.96
CA HIS A 80 33.28 17.82 15.98
C HIS A 80 33.82 16.48 15.41
N PRO A 81 34.84 15.86 16.04
CA PRO A 81 35.31 14.54 15.60
C PRO A 81 34.18 13.52 15.79
N THR A 82 33.84 12.84 14.71
CA THR A 82 33.00 11.63 14.69
C THR A 82 33.69 10.48 15.39
#